data_AF-A0A4P6KGK3-F1
#
_entry.id   AF-A0A4P6KGK3-F1
#
_cell.length_a   1.000
_cell.length_b   1.000
_cell.length_c   1.000
_cell.angle_alpha   90.00
_cell.angle_beta   90.00
_cell.angle_gamma   90.00
#
_symmetry.space_group_name_H-M   'P 1'
#
loop_
_entity.id
_entity.type
_entity.pdbx_description
1 polymer ?
#
loop_
_entity_poly.entity_id
_entity_poly.type
_entity_poly.pdbx_seq_one_letter_code
_entity_poly.pdbx_strand_id
1 'polypeptide(L)'
;MARSEFKKRIEKAQRGELQPVDEVKPVDIKNPPPLYEIRWTGISVTEREDDGSQSHSTAQVRMYHSEPVALPDYFVGHHVHEKRLDVEDVNAEQQREIHAAVNWYAHGEPENWGIATGLPAI
;
A
#
# COMPACT_ATOMS: atom_id res chain seq x y z
N MET A 1 -4.69 6.71 -17.32
CA MET A 1 -3.57 5.73 -17.34
C MET A 1 -3.26 5.22 -15.93
N ALA A 2 -2.94 6.08 -14.96
CA ALA A 2 -2.66 5.68 -13.57
C ALA A 2 -3.66 4.68 -12.96
N ARG A 3 -4.98 4.96 -12.99
CA ARG A 3 -6.01 4.05 -12.44
C ARG A 3 -5.93 2.61 -12.98
N SER A 4 -5.60 2.44 -14.27
CA SER A 4 -5.46 1.12 -14.88
C SER A 4 -4.24 0.37 -14.37
N GLU A 5 -3.14 1.08 -14.12
CA GLU A 5 -1.89 0.52 -13.60
C GLU A 5 -2.04 0.08 -12.14
N PHE A 6 -2.72 0.89 -11.32
CA PHE A 6 -3.13 0.49 -9.97
C PHE A 6 -4.00 -0.76 -9.99
N LYS A 7 -5.08 -0.74 -10.78
CA LYS A 7 -6.00 -1.87 -10.88
C LYS A 7 -5.27 -3.16 -11.29
N LYS A 8 -4.44 -3.11 -12.33
CA LYS A 8 -3.69 -4.28 -12.81
C LYS A 8 -2.77 -4.87 -11.74
N ARG A 9 -2.11 -4.03 -10.94
CA ARG A 9 -1.22 -4.49 -9.87
C ARG A 9 -1.98 -5.07 -8.68
N ILE A 10 -3.12 -4.49 -8.31
CA ILE A 10 -4.01 -5.06 -7.29
C ILE A 10 -4.56 -6.42 -7.75
N GLU A 11 -4.97 -6.54 -9.02
CA GLU A 11 -5.43 -7.82 -9.58
C GLU A 11 -4.33 -8.89 -9.58
N LYS A 12 -3.06 -8.51 -9.83
CA LYS A 12 -1.92 -9.43 -9.65
C LYS A 12 -1.75 -9.83 -8.17
N ALA A 13 -1.86 -8.87 -7.25
CA ALA A 13 -1.77 -9.12 -5.81
C ALA A 13 -2.81 -10.13 -5.35
N GLN A 14 -4.06 -9.98 -5.80
CA GLN A 14 -5.15 -10.92 -5.53
C GLN A 14 -4.88 -12.35 -6.03
N ARG A 15 -4.06 -12.50 -7.08
CA ARG A 15 -3.67 -13.81 -7.61
C ARG A 15 -2.36 -14.35 -7.03
N GLY A 16 -1.72 -13.62 -6.11
CA GLY A 16 -0.40 -13.98 -5.59
C GLY A 16 0.73 -13.90 -6.63
N GLU A 17 0.54 -13.12 -7.70
CA GLU A 17 1.44 -13.06 -8.86
C GLU A 17 2.45 -11.88 -8.78
N LEU A 18 2.54 -11.19 -7.64
CA LEU A 18 3.49 -10.08 -7.48
C LEU A 18 4.92 -10.62 -7.50
N GLN A 19 5.77 -9.99 -8.31
CA GLN A 19 7.18 -10.33 -8.36
C GLN A 19 7.91 -9.77 -7.12
N PRO A 20 8.61 -10.60 -6.34
CA PRO A 20 9.39 -10.14 -5.19
C PRO A 20 10.43 -9.09 -5.60
N VAL A 21 10.76 -8.18 -4.68
CA VAL A 21 11.77 -7.10 -4.82
C VAL A 21 11.34 -5.96 -5.74
N ASP A 22 10.77 -6.27 -6.89
CA ASP A 22 10.32 -5.29 -7.88
C ASP A 22 8.90 -4.79 -7.61
N GLU A 23 8.00 -5.70 -7.21
CA GLU A 23 6.58 -5.38 -7.02
C GLU A 23 6.14 -5.50 -5.56
N VAL A 24 6.77 -6.37 -4.75
CA VAL A 24 6.45 -6.54 -3.33
C VAL A 24 7.68 -6.73 -2.44
N LYS A 25 7.70 -6.12 -1.25
CA LYS A 25 8.70 -6.37 -0.20
C LYS A 25 8.08 -6.46 1.19
N PRO A 26 8.56 -7.36 2.05
CA PRO A 26 8.22 -7.32 3.46
C PRO A 26 8.81 -6.07 4.12
N VAL A 27 8.04 -5.43 4.99
CA VAL A 27 8.45 -4.22 5.73
C VAL A 27 9.19 -4.59 7.00
N ASP A 28 8.62 -5.48 7.81
CA ASP A 28 9.30 -6.16 8.91
C ASP A 28 8.63 -7.53 9.13
N ILE A 29 9.37 -8.61 8.89
CA ILE A 29 8.89 -9.99 9.10
C ILE A 29 9.22 -10.48 10.52
N LYS A 30 10.13 -9.77 11.21
CA LYS A 30 10.71 -10.20 12.49
C LYS A 30 10.09 -9.49 13.68
N ASN A 31 9.54 -8.29 13.51
CA ASN A 31 8.79 -7.53 14.53
C ASN A 31 7.41 -7.08 13.96
N PRO A 32 6.55 -6.36 14.71
CA PRO A 32 5.11 -6.37 14.53
C PRO A 32 4.66 -5.67 13.24
N PRO A 33 3.35 -5.71 12.95
CA PRO A 33 2.64 -6.81 12.28
C PRO A 33 3.24 -7.11 10.89
N PRO A 34 2.98 -8.30 10.29
CA PRO A 34 3.55 -8.65 9.00
C PRO A 34 2.94 -7.79 7.89
N LEU A 35 3.56 -6.62 7.67
CA LEU A 35 3.21 -5.70 6.60
C LEU A 35 4.08 -5.97 5.38
N TYR A 36 3.44 -5.87 4.23
CA TYR A 36 4.05 -5.97 2.91
C TYR A 36 3.82 -4.67 2.16
N GLU A 37 4.77 -4.31 1.30
CA GLU A 37 4.76 -3.09 0.50
C GLU A 37 4.57 -3.44 -0.97
N ILE A 38 3.48 -3.00 -1.60
CA ILE A 38 3.33 -3.00 -3.06
C ILE A 38 3.90 -1.71 -3.63
N ARG A 39 4.66 -1.83 -4.72
CA ARG A 39 5.35 -0.72 -5.38
C ARG A 39 4.79 -0.44 -6.77
N TRP A 40 4.48 0.83 -7.02
CA TRP A 40 4.26 1.38 -8.35
C TRP A 40 5.36 2.38 -8.67
N THR A 41 6.04 2.19 -9.79
CA THR A 41 7.12 3.06 -10.25
C THR A 41 6.78 3.64 -11.61
N GLY A 42 7.09 4.92 -11.83
CA GLY A 42 6.93 5.55 -13.15
C GLY A 42 5.47 5.80 -13.53
N ILE A 43 4.59 6.06 -12.56
CA ILE A 43 3.20 6.37 -12.84
C ILE A 43 3.13 7.75 -13.46
N SER A 44 2.77 7.84 -14.75
CA SER A 44 2.58 9.13 -15.41
C SER A 44 1.41 9.88 -14.78
N VAL A 45 1.69 11.08 -14.28
CA VAL A 45 0.71 11.98 -13.68
C VAL A 45 0.70 13.32 -14.43
N THR A 46 -0.44 13.99 -14.35
CA THR A 46 -0.60 15.36 -14.83
C THR A 46 -1.07 16.17 -13.65
N GLU A 47 -0.25 17.13 -13.23
CA GLU A 47 -0.59 18.10 -12.20
C GLU A 47 -1.16 19.34 -12.85
N ARG A 48 -2.18 19.91 -12.22
CA ARG A 48 -2.78 21.16 -12.64
C ARG A 48 -2.36 22.23 -11.65
N GLU A 49 -1.61 23.20 -12.16
CA GLU A 49 -1.11 24.32 -11.37
C GLU A 49 -2.23 25.35 -11.13
N ASP A 50 -2.04 26.23 -10.15
CA ASP A 50 -2.99 27.27 -9.78
C ASP A 50 -3.25 28.28 -10.92
N ASP A 51 -2.27 28.48 -11.81
CA ASP A 51 -2.40 29.34 -12.99
C ASP A 51 -3.15 28.68 -14.17
N GLY A 52 -3.61 27.44 -13.97
CA GLY A 52 -4.34 26.65 -14.96
C GLY A 52 -3.45 25.92 -15.96
N SER A 53 -2.13 26.05 -15.88
CA SER A 53 -1.18 25.26 -16.65
C SER A 53 -1.15 23.80 -16.17
N GLN A 54 -0.56 22.93 -17.01
CA GLN A 54 -0.42 21.52 -16.72
C GLN A 54 1.05 21.12 -16.77
N SER A 55 1.50 20.42 -15.74
CA SER A 55 2.82 19.81 -15.68
C SER A 55 2.68 18.29 -15.78
N HIS A 56 3.62 17.65 -16.47
CA HIS A 56 3.65 16.20 -16.65
C HIS A 56 4.87 15.63 -15.97
N SER A 57 4.65 14.66 -15.08
CA SER A 57 5.72 14.05 -14.30
C SER A 57 5.44 12.56 -14.09
N THR A 58 6.32 11.89 -13.36
CA THR A 58 6.13 10.50 -12.96
C THR A 58 6.19 10.37 -11.44
N ALA A 59 5.14 9.80 -10.85
CA ALA A 59 5.07 9.50 -9.43
C ALA A 59 5.58 8.08 -9.13
N GLN A 60 6.10 7.91 -7.92
CA GLN A 60 6.33 6.61 -7.30
C GLN A 60 5.32 6.43 -6.18
N VAL A 61 4.58 5.33 -6.15
CA VAL A 61 3.54 5.10 -5.14
C VAL A 61 3.79 3.80 -4.42
N ARG A 62 3.54 3.79 -3.12
CA ARG A 62 3.67 2.63 -2.25
C ARG A 62 2.38 2.40 -1.51
N MET A 63 2.01 1.13 -1.36
CA MET A 63 0.92 0.73 -0.50
C MET A 63 1.40 -0.32 0.49
N TYR A 64 1.13 -0.09 1.77
CA TYR A 64 1.36 -1.05 2.83
C TYR A 64 0.08 -1.83 3.10
N HIS A 65 0.20 -3.15 3.15
CA HIS A 65 -0.93 -4.06 3.37
C HIS A 65 -0.53 -5.21 4.30
N SER A 66 -1.52 -5.92 4.84
CA SER A 66 -1.34 -7.19 5.53
C SER A 66 -2.15 -8.30 4.87
N GLU A 67 -1.75 -9.53 5.17
CA GLU A 67 -2.45 -10.78 4.82
C GLU A 67 -2.70 -11.52 6.15
N PRO A 68 -3.82 -11.24 6.85
CA PRO A 68 -4.03 -11.75 8.19
C PRO A 68 -4.23 -13.27 8.19
N VAL A 69 -3.47 -14.01 9.00
CA VAL A 69 -3.59 -15.48 9.09
C VAL A 69 -4.99 -15.92 9.53
N ALA A 70 -5.66 -15.11 10.36
CA ALA A 70 -7.03 -15.37 10.80
C ALA A 70 -8.08 -15.20 9.68
N LEU A 71 -7.72 -14.50 8.59
CA LEU A 71 -8.56 -14.19 7.44
C LEU A 71 -7.77 -14.44 6.15
N PRO A 72 -7.40 -15.70 5.85
CA PRO A 72 -6.42 -16.03 4.82
C PRO A 72 -6.84 -15.65 3.39
N ASP A 73 -8.13 -15.46 3.15
CA ASP A 73 -8.68 -15.03 1.85
C ASP A 73 -8.69 -13.49 1.69
N TYR A 74 -8.21 -12.75 2.68
CA TYR A 74 -8.30 -11.30 2.71
C TYR A 74 -6.93 -10.63 2.59
N PHE A 75 -6.94 -9.60 1.76
CA PHE A 75 -5.87 -8.63 1.60
C PHE A 75 -6.36 -7.30 2.19
N VAL A 76 -5.64 -6.74 3.16
CA VAL A 76 -6.05 -5.51 3.84
C VAL A 76 -5.02 -4.41 3.59
N GLY A 77 -5.39 -3.41 2.79
CA GLY A 77 -4.58 -2.21 2.58
C GLY A 77 -4.73 -1.23 3.75
N HIS A 78 -3.61 -0.82 4.35
CA HIS A 78 -3.59 0.07 5.51
C HIS A 78 -3.24 1.51 5.17
N HIS A 79 -2.33 1.69 4.23
CA HIS A 79 -1.85 3.02 3.88
C HIS A 79 -1.29 3.06 2.46
N VAL A 80 -1.64 4.10 1.70
CA VAL A 80 -1.11 4.34 0.35
C VAL A 80 -0.61 5.77 0.27
N HIS A 81 0.59 5.96 -0.27
CA HIS A 81 1.21 7.27 -0.35
C HIS A 81 2.13 7.39 -1.56
N GLU A 82 2.33 8.62 -2.02
CA GLU A 82 3.41 8.91 -2.96
C GLU A 82 4.75 8.90 -2.22
N LYS A 83 5.75 8.25 -2.82
CA LYS A 83 7.10 8.20 -2.31
C LYS A 83 7.80 9.51 -2.63
N ARG A 84 7.96 10.33 -1.60
CA ARG A 84 8.73 11.57 -1.67
C ARG A 84 10.23 11.30 -1.74
N LEU A 85 10.88 11.99 -2.68
CA LEU A 85 12.35 11.97 -2.87
C LEU A 85 12.97 13.36 -2.70
N ASP A 86 12.13 14.37 -2.54
CA ASP A 86 12.42 15.79 -2.40
C ASP A 86 12.60 16.23 -0.93
N VAL A 87 12.69 15.28 -0.02
CA VAL A 87 12.83 15.51 1.43
C VAL A 87 14.29 15.33 1.87
N GLU A 88 14.70 16.04 2.92
CA GLU A 88 16.08 16.00 3.45
C GLU A 88 16.47 14.59 3.93
N ASP A 89 15.55 13.89 4.60
CA ASP A 89 15.75 12.52 5.07
C ASP A 89 14.64 11.59 4.53
N VAL A 90 14.94 10.97 3.39
CA VAL A 90 14.06 9.99 2.73
C VAL A 90 13.80 8.78 3.62
N ASN A 91 14.74 8.38 4.48
CA ASN A 91 14.56 7.22 5.36
C ASN A 91 13.63 7.57 6.51
N ALA A 92 13.79 8.74 7.12
CA ALA A 92 12.88 9.21 8.17
C ALA A 92 11.46 9.39 7.63
N GLU A 93 11.29 9.93 6.42
CA GLU A 93 9.97 10.05 5.80
C GLU A 93 9.37 8.67 5.50
N GLN A 94 10.15 7.73 4.96
CA GLN A 94 9.69 6.36 4.77
C GLN A 94 9.28 5.72 6.11
N GLN A 95 10.02 5.94 7.18
CA GLN A 95 9.69 5.41 8.50
C GLN A 95 8.38 6.02 9.04
N ARG A 96 8.10 7.30 8.77
CA ARG A 96 6.81 7.92 9.13
C ARG A 96 5.64 7.26 8.41
N GLU A 97 5.80 6.97 7.12
CA GLU A 97 4.74 6.31 6.33
C GLU A 97 4.51 4.86 6.79
N ILE A 98 5.58 4.14 7.18
CA ILE A 98 5.47 2.82 7.80
C ILE A 98 4.75 2.91 9.14
N HIS A 99 5.09 3.89 10.00
CA HIS A 99 4.39 4.07 11.27
C HIS A 99 2.90 4.37 11.08
N ALA A 100 2.52 5.16 10.06
CA ALA A 100 1.12 5.39 9.72
C ALA A 100 0.40 4.08 9.39
N ALA A 101 1.01 3.23 8.55
CA ALA A 101 0.47 1.92 8.20
C ALA A 101 0.31 0.99 9.42
N VAL A 102 1.31 0.95 10.31
CA VAL A 102 1.24 0.15 11.56
C VAL A 102 0.11 0.64 12.46
N ASN A 103 -0.08 1.95 12.58
CA ASN A 103 -1.18 2.51 13.38
C ASN A 103 -2.54 2.12 12.80
N TRP A 104 -2.73 2.19 11.48
CA TRP A 104 -3.97 1.77 10.83
C TRP A 104 -4.24 0.28 10.97
N TYR A 105 -3.21 -0.56 10.83
CA TYR A 105 -3.31 -1.98 11.12
C TYR A 105 -3.83 -2.21 12.53
N ALA A 106 -3.16 -1.62 13.54
CA ALA A 106 -3.46 -1.87 14.94
C ALA A 106 -4.84 -1.32 15.34
N HIS A 107 -5.27 -0.23 14.70
CA HIS A 107 -6.60 0.34 14.94
C HIS A 107 -7.72 -0.55 14.41
N GLY A 108 -7.53 -1.18 13.25
CA GLY A 108 -8.56 -2.05 12.65
C GLY A 108 -8.56 -3.48 13.18
N GLU A 109 -7.44 -3.98 13.72
CA GLU A 109 -7.32 -5.36 14.20
C GLU A 109 -8.43 -5.79 15.20
N PRO A 110 -8.81 -4.99 16.21
CA PRO A 110 -9.89 -5.35 17.15
C PRO A 110 -11.26 -5.55 16.48
N GLU A 111 -11.50 -4.91 15.34
CA GLU A 111 -12.76 -4.98 14.58
C GLU A 111 -12.62 -5.84 13.30
N ASN A 112 -11.56 -6.65 13.20
CA ASN A 112 -11.23 -7.43 12.00
C ASN A 112 -11.18 -6.56 10.73
N TRP A 113 -10.76 -5.30 10.86
CA TRP A 113 -10.74 -4.30 9.78
C TRP A 113 -12.10 -4.14 9.07
N GLY A 114 -13.21 -4.39 9.78
CA GLY A 114 -14.57 -4.34 9.23
C GLY A 114 -14.96 -5.54 8.37
N ILE A 115 -14.14 -6.60 8.33
CA ILE A 115 -14.44 -7.83 7.62
C ILE A 115 -15.46 -8.63 8.44
N ALA A 116 -16.62 -8.88 7.83
CA ALA A 116 -17.65 -9.71 8.45
C ALA A 116 -17.12 -11.15 8.61
N THR A 117 -16.80 -11.53 9.84
CA THR A 117 -16.48 -12.90 10.21
C THR A 117 -17.78 -13.70 10.31
N GLY A 118 -18.34 -14.04 9.15
CA GLY A 118 -19.52 -14.90 9.09
C GLY A 118 -19.22 -16.23 9.78
N LEU A 119 -19.83 -16.49 10.93
CA LEU A 119 -20.08 -17.87 11.35
C LEU A 119 -20.93 -18.51 10.24
N PRO A 120 -20.59 -19.70 9.72
CA PRO A 120 -21.56 -20.45 8.96
C PRO A 120 -22.77 -20.70 9.87
N ALA A 121 -23.96 -20.34 9.41
CA ALA A 121 -25.19 -20.78 10.06
C ALA A 121 -25.17 -22.31 10.08
N ILE A 122 -25.21 -22.88 11.28
CA ILE A 122 -25.38 -24.33 11.51
C ILE A 122 -26.84 -24.68 11.27
#